data_AF-A0A2E9U597-F1
#
_entry.id   AF-A0A2E9U597-F1
#
_cell.length_a   1.000
_cell.length_b   1.000
_cell.length_c   1.000
_cell.angle_alpha   90.00
_cell.angle_beta   90.00
_cell.angle_gamma   90.00
#
_symmetry.space_group_name_H-M   'P 1'
#
loop_
_entity.id
_entity.type
_entity.pdbx_description
1 polymer ?
#
loop_
_entity_poly.entity_id
_entity_poly.type
_entity_poly.pdbx_seq_one_letter_code
_entity_poly.pdbx_strand_id
1 'polypeptide(L)'
;MGLWGKSTSAESRPKFLSKNKDAVGAGGSRQNAFATTSGWALRPGLAMSGNDNSSAQPEVLVCIRGLSSTMAEANLLSVGWDANTSLTHAGSGYIDIYFNCDEAITVTSAAYTGDSTETNH
;
A
#
# COMPACT_ATOMS: atom_id res chain seq x y z
N MET A 1 8.07 -13.12 21.84
CA MET A 1 7.85 -12.20 20.71
C MET A 1 6.36 -12.00 20.52
N GLY A 2 5.89 -10.76 20.38
CA GLY A 2 4.48 -10.50 20.04
C GLY A 2 4.11 -10.94 18.62
N LEU A 3 2.84 -11.25 18.39
CA LEU A 3 2.29 -11.61 17.07
C LEU A 3 2.14 -10.40 16.13
N TRP A 4 2.22 -9.18 16.67
CA TRP A 4 2.18 -7.88 15.99
C TRP A 4 2.76 -6.81 16.93
N GLY A 5 2.96 -5.59 16.41
CA GLY A 5 3.50 -4.42 17.11
C GLY A 5 2.75 -3.13 16.78
N LYS A 6 3.31 -2.00 17.26
CA LYS A 6 2.76 -0.63 17.10
C LYS A 6 3.77 0.35 16.51
N SER A 7 4.69 -0.13 15.70
CA SER A 7 5.68 0.72 15.00
C SER A 7 5.59 0.48 13.49
N THR A 8 6.25 1.35 12.74
CA THR A 8 6.33 1.31 11.28
C THR A 8 7.27 0.22 10.74
N SER A 9 7.87 -0.59 11.64
CA SER A 9 8.67 -1.76 11.26
C SER A 9 7.81 -2.81 10.56
N ALA A 10 8.34 -3.41 9.49
CA ALA A 10 7.69 -4.53 8.81
C ALA A 10 7.40 -5.73 9.74
N GLU A 11 8.18 -5.89 10.83
CA GLU A 11 7.98 -6.95 11.83
C GLU A 11 6.85 -6.64 12.84
N SER A 12 6.34 -5.40 12.85
CA SER A 12 5.15 -5.02 13.64
C SER A 12 3.84 -5.45 12.97
N ARG A 13 3.86 -5.79 11.68
CA ARG A 13 2.66 -6.27 10.95
C ARG A 13 2.26 -7.67 11.43
N PRO A 14 0.98 -8.07 11.28
CA PRO A 14 0.49 -9.37 11.76
C PRO A 14 1.30 -10.54 11.20
N LYS A 15 1.87 -11.34 12.11
CA LYS A 15 2.82 -12.41 11.73
C LYS A 15 2.17 -13.65 11.13
N PHE A 16 0.86 -13.79 11.26
CA PHE A 16 0.10 -14.85 10.58
C PHE A 16 -0.01 -14.61 9.07
N LEU A 17 0.25 -13.38 8.59
CA LEU A 17 0.34 -13.10 7.16
C LEU A 17 1.70 -13.52 6.61
N SER A 18 1.67 -14.02 5.37
CA SER A 18 2.85 -14.54 4.68
C SER A 18 3.88 -13.44 4.40
N LYS A 19 5.17 -13.76 4.55
CA LYS A 19 6.25 -12.88 4.08
C LYS A 19 6.40 -12.89 2.56
N ASN A 20 5.84 -13.89 1.87
CA ASN A 20 5.85 -13.92 0.42
C ASN A 20 4.88 -12.87 -0.14
N LYS A 21 5.40 -11.96 -0.97
CA LYS A 21 4.62 -10.91 -1.63
C LYS A 21 3.54 -11.46 -2.56
N ASP A 22 3.77 -12.63 -3.14
CA ASP A 22 2.89 -13.30 -4.10
C ASP A 22 1.90 -14.27 -3.43
N ALA A 23 1.77 -14.20 -2.09
CA ALA A 23 0.88 -15.10 -1.34
C ALA A 23 -0.59 -14.74 -1.57
N VAL A 24 -1.35 -15.72 -2.08
CA VAL A 24 -2.78 -15.62 -2.43
C VAL A 24 -3.73 -16.39 -1.50
N GLY A 25 -3.25 -16.90 -0.35
CA GLY A 25 -4.05 -17.66 0.63
C GLY A 25 -3.95 -17.12 2.06
N ALA A 26 -4.87 -17.54 2.94
CA ALA A 26 -4.90 -17.24 4.39
C ALA A 26 -4.62 -15.76 4.76
N GLY A 27 -5.37 -14.82 4.17
CA GLY A 27 -5.20 -13.37 4.37
C GLY A 27 -4.13 -12.72 3.50
N GLY A 28 -3.32 -13.51 2.80
CA GLY A 28 -2.38 -13.07 1.77
C GLY A 28 -1.04 -12.53 2.27
N SER A 29 -0.40 -11.73 1.43
CA SER A 29 0.89 -11.10 1.74
C SER A 29 0.80 -10.12 2.90
N ARG A 30 1.81 -10.12 3.77
CA ARG A 30 2.00 -9.14 4.84
C ARG A 30 2.13 -7.72 4.33
N GLN A 31 2.56 -7.53 3.07
CA GLN A 31 2.63 -6.21 2.46
C GLN A 31 1.24 -5.60 2.24
N ASN A 32 0.20 -6.43 2.18
CA ASN A 32 -1.18 -6.00 2.00
C ASN A 32 -1.84 -5.51 3.28
N ALA A 33 -1.22 -5.73 4.44
CA ALA A 33 -1.63 -5.12 5.68
C ALA A 33 -1.17 -3.65 5.79
N PHE A 34 -2.03 -2.82 6.34
CA PHE A 34 -1.75 -1.40 6.61
C PHE A 34 -2.39 -0.99 7.94
N ALA A 35 -1.88 0.07 8.56
CA ALA A 35 -2.36 0.60 9.82
C ALA A 35 -3.57 1.53 9.61
N THR A 36 -4.57 1.36 10.47
CA THR A 36 -5.76 2.22 10.58
C THR A 36 -5.93 2.69 12.02
N THR A 37 -6.87 3.59 12.28
CA THR A 37 -7.24 3.98 13.65
C THR A 37 -7.87 2.82 14.45
N SER A 38 -8.41 1.81 13.77
CA SER A 38 -9.00 0.61 14.38
C SER A 38 -8.02 -0.55 14.53
N GLY A 39 -6.83 -0.47 13.93
CA GLY A 39 -5.75 -1.45 14.04
C GLY A 39 -5.17 -1.87 12.70
N TRP A 40 -4.59 -3.08 12.63
CA TRP A 40 -4.07 -3.61 11.36
C TRP A 40 -5.23 -4.08 10.49
N ALA A 41 -5.30 -3.58 9.26
CA ALA A 41 -6.34 -3.93 8.30
C ALA A 41 -5.74 -4.48 7.00
N LEU A 42 -6.52 -5.27 6.28
CA LEU A 42 -6.20 -5.76 4.95
C LEU A 42 -6.74 -4.78 3.90
N ARG A 43 -5.93 -4.47 2.88
CA ARG A 43 -6.38 -3.61 1.77
C ARG A 43 -7.58 -4.24 1.03
N PRO A 44 -8.56 -3.43 0.59
CA PRO A 44 -9.68 -3.91 -0.21
C PRO A 44 -9.24 -4.30 -1.62
N GLY A 45 -10.12 -4.97 -2.38
CA GLY A 45 -9.85 -5.33 -3.77
C GLY A 45 -8.95 -6.55 -3.97
N LEU A 46 -8.68 -7.29 -2.91
CA LEU A 46 -7.84 -8.48 -2.96
C LEU A 46 -8.76 -9.70 -3.07
N ALA A 47 -8.77 -10.39 -4.21
CA ALA A 47 -9.62 -11.58 -4.40
C ALA A 47 -9.48 -12.62 -3.25
N MET A 48 -8.29 -12.70 -2.64
CA MET A 48 -8.00 -13.58 -1.51
C MET A 48 -8.64 -13.16 -0.16
N SER A 49 -9.19 -11.96 -0.04
CA SER A 49 -10.00 -11.53 1.12
C SER A 49 -11.48 -11.94 0.98
N GLY A 50 -11.84 -12.63 -0.10
CA GLY A 50 -13.24 -12.99 -0.38
C GLY A 50 -14.09 -11.84 -0.93
N ASN A 51 -13.48 -10.68 -1.20
CA ASN A 51 -14.13 -9.53 -1.82
C ASN A 51 -13.11 -8.73 -2.65
N ASP A 52 -13.23 -8.82 -3.97
CA ASP A 52 -12.37 -8.14 -4.95
C ASP A 52 -12.84 -6.71 -5.29
N ASN A 53 -13.87 -6.19 -4.60
CA ASN A 53 -14.24 -4.78 -4.72
C ASN A 53 -13.21 -3.88 -4.04
N SER A 54 -12.48 -3.09 -4.84
CA SER A 54 -11.48 -2.11 -4.37
C SER A 54 -12.08 -0.97 -3.53
N SER A 55 -13.40 -0.75 -3.62
CA SER A 55 -14.13 0.26 -2.83
C SER A 55 -14.74 -0.31 -1.55
N ALA A 56 -14.46 -1.58 -1.22
CA ALA A 56 -14.93 -2.18 0.02
C ALA A 56 -14.28 -1.54 1.25
N GLN A 57 -14.97 -1.64 2.39
CA GLN A 57 -14.36 -1.28 3.67
C GLN A 57 -13.20 -2.23 3.97
N PRO A 58 -12.04 -1.73 4.43
CA PRO A 58 -10.91 -2.57 4.82
C PRO A 58 -11.29 -3.55 5.93
N GLU A 59 -10.84 -4.80 5.81
CA GLU A 59 -11.07 -5.82 6.84
C GLU A 59 -10.09 -5.63 7.99
N VAL A 60 -10.59 -5.41 9.21
CA VAL A 60 -9.75 -5.29 10.41
C VAL A 60 -9.30 -6.67 10.85
N LEU A 61 -7.99 -6.92 10.73
CA LEU A 61 -7.34 -8.18 11.09
C LEU A 61 -6.96 -8.26 12.57
N VAL A 62 -6.52 -7.13 13.14
CA VAL A 62 -6.13 -7.03 14.54
C VAL A 62 -6.60 -5.70 15.09
N CYS A 63 -7.50 -5.73 16.09
CA CYS A 63 -8.02 -4.54 16.73
C CYS A 63 -6.96 -3.87 17.63
N ILE A 64 -6.53 -2.66 17.28
CA ILE A 64 -5.64 -1.82 18.08
C ILE A 64 -6.13 -0.39 17.98
N ARG A 65 -6.56 0.18 19.12
CA ARG A 65 -7.03 1.57 19.17
C ARG A 65 -5.91 2.55 18.83
N GLY A 66 -6.18 3.44 17.88
CA GLY A 66 -5.31 4.56 17.51
C GLY A 66 -3.96 4.13 16.92
N LEU A 67 -3.90 2.99 16.21
CA LEU A 67 -2.64 2.46 15.71
C LEU A 67 -1.97 3.41 14.72
N SER A 68 -2.69 3.83 13.69
CA SER A 68 -2.15 4.72 12.65
C SER A 68 -1.74 6.08 13.23
N SER A 69 -2.57 6.66 14.11
CA SER A 69 -2.21 7.87 14.88
C SER A 69 -1.00 7.70 15.79
N THR A 70 -0.69 6.47 16.25
CA THR A 70 0.50 6.19 17.07
C THR A 70 1.76 6.09 16.21
N MET A 71 1.63 5.61 14.96
CA MET A 71 2.74 5.49 14.03
C MET A 71 3.18 6.86 13.51
N ALA A 72 2.21 7.73 13.18
CA ALA A 72 2.39 9.14 12.78
C ALA A 72 3.37 9.38 11.61
N GLU A 73 3.85 8.32 10.96
CA GLU A 73 4.80 8.32 9.84
C GLU A 73 4.45 7.16 8.91
N ALA A 74 3.97 7.48 7.71
CA ALA A 74 3.71 6.47 6.69
C ALA A 74 5.03 6.07 6.01
N ASN A 75 5.32 4.77 5.98
CA ASN A 75 6.47 4.21 5.28
C ASN A 75 6.08 3.67 3.91
N LEU A 76 6.92 3.94 2.90
CA LEU A 76 6.80 3.35 1.57
C LEU A 76 7.26 1.88 1.58
N LEU A 77 6.41 0.99 1.07
CA LEU A 77 6.61 -0.46 1.05
C LEU A 77 7.10 -0.95 -0.30
N SER A 78 6.49 -0.43 -1.37
CA SER A 78 6.83 -0.76 -2.74
C SER A 78 6.39 0.37 -3.66
N VAL A 79 7.10 0.48 -4.78
CA VAL A 79 6.70 1.29 -5.93
C VAL A 79 6.46 0.32 -7.07
N GLY A 80 5.34 0.47 -7.75
CA GLY A 80 5.10 -0.21 -9.00
C GLY A 80 4.60 0.77 -10.05
N TRP A 81 4.42 0.27 -11.25
CA TRP A 81 3.99 1.07 -12.38
C TRP A 81 3.12 0.24 -13.32
N ASP A 82 2.15 0.90 -13.94
CA ASP A 82 1.35 0.34 -15.02
C ASP A 82 1.57 1.18 -16.28
N ALA A 83 1.85 0.48 -17.38
CA ALA A 83 1.81 1.10 -18.70
C ALA A 83 0.35 1.16 -19.18
N ASN A 84 -0.25 2.34 -19.17
CA ASN A 84 -1.62 2.51 -19.68
C ASN A 84 -1.69 2.50 -21.21
N THR A 85 -0.54 2.65 -21.86
CA THR A 85 -0.35 2.66 -23.32
C THR A 85 0.88 1.84 -23.66
N SER A 86 0.96 1.30 -24.88
CA SER A 86 2.17 0.61 -25.32
C SER A 86 3.34 1.58 -25.20
N LEU A 87 4.28 1.28 -24.29
CA LEU A 87 5.53 2.01 -24.13
C LEU A 87 6.37 1.79 -25.37
N THR A 88 6.05 2.51 -26.43
CA THR A 88 6.88 2.56 -27.62
C THR A 88 8.08 3.43 -27.28
N HIS A 89 9.27 3.01 -27.71
CA HIS A 89 10.52 3.77 -27.59
C HIS A 89 10.45 5.18 -28.21
N ALA A 90 9.34 5.53 -28.87
CA ALA A 90 9.07 6.80 -29.53
C ALA A 90 8.28 7.81 -28.67
N GLY A 91 8.08 7.55 -27.37
CA GLY A 91 7.72 8.60 -26.39
C GLY A 91 6.25 9.03 -26.37
N SER A 92 5.32 8.21 -26.85
CA SER A 92 3.89 8.57 -26.88
C SER A 92 3.05 7.90 -25.79
N GLY A 93 3.65 7.47 -24.68
CA GLY A 93 2.96 6.72 -23.62
C GLY A 93 3.06 7.36 -22.25
N TYR A 94 2.06 7.10 -21.40
CA TYR A 94 2.05 7.49 -20.00
C TYR A 94 2.31 6.26 -19.11
N ILE A 95 2.96 6.51 -17.98
CA ILE A 95 3.18 5.53 -16.92
C ILE A 95 2.45 6.02 -15.68
N ASP A 96 1.55 5.19 -15.16
CA ASP A 96 0.93 5.42 -13.87
C ASP A 96 1.81 4.78 -12.80
N ILE A 97 2.34 5.58 -11.87
CA ILE A 97 3.16 5.11 -10.75
C ILE A 97 2.27 4.98 -9.52
N TYR A 98 2.32 3.82 -8.87
CA TYR A 98 1.62 3.59 -7.61
C TYR A 98 2.60 3.33 -6.46
N PHE A 99 2.31 3.98 -5.33
CA PHE A 99 3.08 3.88 -4.09
C PHE A 99 2.25 3.14 -3.04
N ASN A 100 2.75 2.01 -2.56
CA ASN A 100 2.09 1.29 -1.47
C ASN A 100 2.71 1.71 -0.15
N CYS A 101 1.97 2.45 0.68
CA CYS A 101 2.40 2.86 2.02
C CYS A 101 1.73 2.00 3.09
N ASP A 102 2.34 1.82 4.27
CA ASP A 102 1.72 1.11 5.40
C ASP A 102 0.69 1.92 6.21
N GLU A 103 0.39 3.15 5.80
CA GLU A 103 -0.70 3.97 6.29
C GLU A 103 -1.33 4.76 5.12
N ALA A 104 -2.56 5.22 5.28
CA ALA A 104 -3.17 6.18 4.35
C ALA A 104 -2.41 7.50 4.40
N ILE A 105 -1.89 7.96 3.26
CA ILE A 105 -1.21 9.24 3.14
C ILE A 105 -2.18 10.31 2.65
N THR A 106 -2.10 11.50 3.24
CA THR A 106 -2.73 12.70 2.66
C THR A 106 -1.71 13.38 1.77
N VAL A 107 -1.96 13.38 0.46
CA VAL A 107 -1.13 14.10 -0.50
C VAL A 107 -1.67 15.53 -0.60
N THR A 108 -0.92 16.50 -0.08
CA THR A 108 -1.18 17.91 -0.34
C THR A 108 -0.32 18.35 -1.51
N SER A 109 -0.90 18.38 -2.72
CA SER A 109 -0.26 19.05 -3.85
C SER A 109 -0.50 20.55 -3.73
N ALA A 110 0.58 21.34 -3.70
CA ALA A 110 0.50 22.68 -4.26
C ALA A 110 0.39 22.49 -5.78
N ALA A 111 -0.42 23.30 -6.46
CA ALA A 111 -0.45 23.27 -7.93
C ALA A 111 0.96 23.56 -8.46
N TYR A 112 1.69 22.52 -8.85
CA TYR A 112 2.97 22.67 -9.50
C TYR A 112 2.68 22.86 -11.00
N THR A 113 2.52 24.11 -11.42
CA THR A 113 2.60 24.48 -12.84
C THR A 113 4.07 24.65 -13.19
N GLY A 114 4.76 23.54 -13.36
CA GLY A 114 6.11 23.51 -13.90
C GLY A 114 6.21 22.33 -14.84
N ASP A 115 6.46 22.60 -16.12
CA ASP A 115 6.65 21.55 -17.11
C ASP A 115 7.81 20.65 -16.68
N SER A 116 7.57 19.34 -16.59
CA SER A 116 8.63 18.36 -16.43
C SER A 116 9.55 18.42 -17.64
N THR A 117 10.79 18.86 -17.48
CA THR A 117 11.78 18.83 -18.56
C THR A 117 12.26 17.38 -18.71
N GLU A 118 11.68 16.65 -19.65
CA GLU A 118 12.11 15.29 -20.00
C GLU A 118 13.53 15.36 -20.61
N THR A 119 14.54 14.85 -19.91
CA THR A 119 15.88 14.62 -20.49
C THR A 119 16.06 13.12 -20.67
N ASN A 120 15.86 12.66 -21.90
CA ASN A 120 16.19 11.28 -22.29
C ASN A 120 17.71 11.18 -22.51
N HIS A 121 18.38 10.30 -21.76
CA HIS A 121 19.77 9.89 -21.99
C HIS A 121 19.84 8.63 -22.84
#